data_AF-A0A9P0GFB9-F1
#
_entry.id   AF-A0A9P0GFB9-F1
#
_cell.length_a   1.000
_cell.length_b   1.000
_cell.length_c   1.000
_cell.angle_alpha   90.00
_cell.angle_beta   90.00
_cell.angle_gamma   90.00
#
_symmetry.space_group_name_H-M   'P 1'
#
loop_
_entity.id
_entity.type
_entity.pdbx_description
1 polymer ?
#
loop_
_entity_poly.entity_id
_entity_poly.type
_entity_poly.pdbx_seq_one_letter_code
_entity_poly.pdbx_strand_id
1 'polypeptide(L)'
;MRGNQIATIEADEEIAEKLLNQVKLRLVWLSCPIRNRVEIPRCYKCQHFGHLREECKGEDREGDCLRCGQKGHRAKDCKEDALEYCHNCNIQGHGYNTTKCPEYKKLLDAKRTRRNNRPLKTQQ
;
A
#
# COMPACT_ATOMS: atom_id res chain seq x y z
N MET A 1 -8.52 -11.53 22.27
CA MET A 1 -7.95 -10.92 21.05
C MET A 1 -9.09 -10.31 20.23
N ARG A 2 -9.44 -9.04 20.47
CA ARG A 2 -10.48 -8.30 19.72
C ARG A 2 -9.78 -7.23 18.87
N GLY A 3 -9.22 -7.66 17.75
CA GLY A 3 -8.63 -6.77 16.74
C GLY A 3 -9.45 -6.82 15.45
N ASN A 4 -9.32 -5.78 14.62
CA ASN A 4 -9.90 -5.79 13.28
C ASN A 4 -9.31 -6.95 12.48
N GLN A 5 -10.15 -7.89 12.05
CA GLN A 5 -9.74 -8.99 11.19
C GLN A 5 -9.88 -8.57 9.72
N ILE A 6 -8.86 -8.86 8.92
CA ILE A 6 -8.83 -8.57 7.49
C ILE A 6 -8.67 -9.89 6.77
N ALA A 7 -9.58 -10.21 5.85
CA ALA A 7 -9.46 -11.34 4.94
C ALA A 7 -9.14 -10.82 3.55
N THR A 8 -8.16 -11.45 2.88
CA THR A 8 -7.89 -11.24 1.45
C THR A 8 -8.41 -12.46 0.71
N ILE A 9 -9.28 -12.24 -0.27
CA ILE A 9 -9.81 -13.29 -1.12
C ILE A 9 -9.37 -13.03 -2.55
N GLU A 10 -9.01 -14.10 -3.25
CA GLU A 10 -8.85 -14.11 -4.69
C GLU A 10 -10.15 -14.63 -5.28
N ALA A 11 -10.72 -13.91 -6.23
CA ALA A 11 -11.99 -14.25 -6.86
C ALA A 11 -11.94 -13.84 -8.33
N ASP A 12 -12.77 -14.47 -9.15
CA ASP A 12 -12.94 -14.10 -10.54
C ASP A 12 -13.38 -12.65 -10.70
N GLU A 13 -13.05 -12.04 -11.82
CA GLU A 13 -13.31 -10.63 -12.08
C GLU A 13 -14.79 -10.26 -11.90
N GLU A 14 -15.71 -11.09 -12.40
CA GLU A 14 -17.16 -10.87 -12.27
C GLU A 14 -17.63 -10.89 -10.81
N ILE A 15 -17.08 -11.79 -10.00
CA ILE A 15 -17.42 -11.93 -8.58
C ILE A 15 -16.82 -10.76 -7.81
N ALA A 16 -15.58 -10.41 -8.10
CA ALA A 16 -14.88 -9.27 -7.52
C ALA A 16 -15.65 -7.96 -7.78
N GLU A 17 -16.19 -7.75 -8.97
CA GLU A 17 -17.00 -6.57 -9.30
C GLU A 17 -18.31 -6.51 -8.51
N LYS A 18 -19.03 -7.64 -8.38
CA LYS A 18 -20.25 -7.73 -7.57
C LYS A 18 -19.97 -7.39 -6.10
N LEU A 19 -18.87 -7.92 -5.57
CA LEU A 19 -18.45 -7.66 -4.19
C LEU A 19 -18.05 -6.19 -3.98
N LEU A 20 -17.29 -5.60 -4.91
CA LEU A 20 -16.91 -4.19 -4.82
C LEU A 20 -18.13 -3.25 -4.89
N ASN A 21 -19.16 -3.61 -5.67
CA ASN A 21 -20.40 -2.85 -5.78
C ASN A 21 -21.26 -2.86 -4.51
N GLN A 22 -21.21 -3.96 -3.74
CA GLN A 22 -21.94 -4.09 -2.48
C GLN A 22 -21.32 -3.26 -1.34
N VAL A 23 -20.06 -2.82 -1.47
CA VAL A 23 -19.29 -1.94 -0.55
C VAL A 23 -19.08 -2.53 0.86
N LYS A 24 -20.01 -3.32 1.39
CA LYS A 24 -19.99 -3.96 2.71
C LYS A 24 -20.61 -5.36 2.60
N LEU A 25 -19.87 -6.37 3.05
CA LEU A 25 -20.39 -7.72 3.24
C LEU A 25 -21.06 -7.80 4.61
N ARG A 26 -22.32 -8.25 4.66
CA ARG A 26 -23.03 -8.52 5.90
C ARG A 26 -22.98 -10.01 6.20
N LEU A 27 -22.29 -10.40 7.26
CA LEU A 27 -22.28 -11.76 7.78
C LEU A 27 -23.00 -11.75 9.13
N VAL A 28 -24.31 -11.98 9.11
CA VAL A 28 -25.16 -11.90 10.30
C VAL A 28 -25.08 -10.51 10.94
N TRP A 29 -24.45 -10.38 12.12
CA TRP A 29 -24.26 -9.11 12.85
C TRP A 29 -22.95 -8.40 12.49
N LEU A 30 -22.09 -9.02 11.66
CA LEU A 30 -20.83 -8.44 11.23
C LEU A 30 -21.01 -7.65 9.94
N SER A 31 -20.44 -6.46 9.90
CA SER A 31 -20.37 -5.59 8.73
C SER A 31 -18.91 -5.42 8.32
N CYS A 32 -18.51 -6.09 7.24
CA CYS A 32 -17.14 -6.09 6.74
C CYS A 32 -17.06 -5.18 5.50
N PRO A 33 -16.36 -4.02 5.55
CA PRO A 33 -16.17 -3.18 4.38
C PRO A 33 -15.28 -3.89 3.35
N ILE A 34 -15.78 -3.99 2.11
CA ILE A 34 -15.03 -4.59 1.01
C ILE A 34 -14.20 -3.48 0.34
N ARG A 35 -12.92 -3.73 0.14
CA ARG A 35 -12.00 -2.83 -0.56
C ARG A 35 -11.15 -3.62 -1.53
N ASN A 36 -10.92 -3.06 -2.71
CA ASN A 36 -9.97 -3.64 -3.63
C ASN A 36 -8.55 -3.54 -3.03
N ARG A 37 -7.85 -4.66 -3.00
CA ARG A 37 -6.46 -4.72 -2.54
C ARG A 37 -5.56 -4.30 -3.69
N VAL A 38 -5.15 -3.04 -3.65
CA VAL A 38 -4.22 -2.47 -4.63
C VAL A 38 -2.80 -2.62 -4.11
N GLU A 39 -2.00 -3.44 -4.78
CA GLU A 39 -0.56 -3.50 -4.55
C GLU A 39 0.19 -2.61 -5.55
N ILE A 40 1.12 -1.81 -5.04
CA ILE A 40 2.02 -1.01 -5.86
C ILE A 40 3.38 -1.70 -5.80
N PRO A 41 3.93 -2.15 -6.96
CA PRO A 41 5.24 -2.77 -6.97
C PRO A 41 6.29 -1.76 -6.48
N ARG A 42 7.18 -2.25 -5.63
CA ARG A 42 8.37 -1.53 -5.20
C ARG A 42 9.58 -2.14 -5.87
N CYS A 43 10.46 -1.30 -6.37
CA CYS A 43 11.77 -1.73 -6.81
C CYS A 43 12.64 -2.06 -5.59
N TYR A 44 13.11 -3.30 -5.50
CA TYR A 44 14.01 -3.69 -4.40
C TYR A 44 15.40 -3.06 -4.49
N LYS A 45 15.80 -2.60 -5.69
CA LYS A 45 17.10 -1.96 -5.93
C LYS A 45 17.16 -0.54 -5.40
N CYS A 46 16.27 0.34 -5.84
CA CYS A 46 16.27 1.77 -5.50
C CYS A 46 15.21 2.15 -4.44
N GLN A 47 14.40 1.18 -4.01
CA GLN A 47 13.32 1.33 -3.03
C GLN A 47 12.16 2.28 -3.41
N HIS A 48 12.15 2.79 -4.65
CA HIS A 48 11.06 3.60 -5.19
C HIS A 48 9.89 2.74 -5.70
N PHE A 49 8.72 3.36 -5.80
CA PHE A 49 7.50 2.72 -6.30
C PHE A 49 7.33 2.86 -7.81
N GLY A 50 6.51 1.98 -8.39
CA GLY A 50 6.02 2.11 -9.77
C GLY A 50 6.82 1.37 -10.84
N HIS A 51 7.90 0.68 -10.47
CA HIS A 51 8.70 -0.15 -11.38
C HIS A 51 9.29 -1.36 -10.66
N LEU A 52 9.73 -2.35 -11.43
CA LEU A 52 10.42 -3.54 -10.94
C LEU A 52 11.95 -3.40 -11.09
N ARG A 53 12.70 -4.35 -10.54
CA ARG A 53 14.18 -4.35 -10.54
C ARG A 53 14.78 -4.25 -11.94
N GLU A 54 14.15 -4.91 -12.90
CA GLU A 54 14.61 -5.00 -14.29
C GLU A 54 14.57 -3.64 -15.01
N GLU A 55 13.65 -2.78 -14.62
CA GLU A 55 13.44 -1.45 -15.22
C GLU A 55 14.12 -0.33 -14.41
N CYS A 56 14.88 -0.69 -13.36
CA CYS A 56 15.45 0.27 -12.43
C CYS A 56 16.69 0.97 -13.01
N LYS A 57 16.56 2.26 -13.29
CA LYS A 57 17.67 3.16 -13.66
C LYS A 57 18.30 3.90 -12.47
N GLY A 58 17.77 3.70 -11.26
CA GLY A 58 18.25 4.34 -10.05
C GLY A 58 19.50 3.67 -9.45
N GLU A 59 20.08 4.36 -8.47
CA GLU A 59 21.18 3.83 -7.66
C GLU A 59 20.77 2.59 -6.86
N ASP A 60 21.74 1.71 -6.65
CA ASP A 60 21.59 0.52 -5.84
C ASP A 60 21.63 0.89 -4.35
N ARG A 61 20.52 0.65 -3.66
CA ARG A 61 20.32 0.83 -2.22
C ARG A 61 20.03 -0.52 -1.55
N GLU A 62 20.43 -1.63 -2.19
CA GLU A 62 20.27 -2.98 -1.65
C GLU A 62 21.24 -3.19 -0.49
N GLY A 63 20.72 -3.02 0.74
CA GLY A 63 21.52 -3.11 1.97
C GLY A 63 21.39 -1.88 2.85
N ASP A 64 20.76 -0.82 2.36
CA ASP A 64 20.41 0.33 3.18
C ASP A 64 19.30 -0.05 4.16
N CYS A 65 19.36 0.50 5.36
CA CYS A 65 18.37 0.25 6.38
C CYS A 65 17.01 0.81 5.95
N LEU A 66 16.01 -0.07 5.81
CA LEU A 66 14.63 0.31 5.48
C LEU A 66 13.93 1.10 6.60
N ARG A 67 14.50 1.09 7.82
CA ARG A 67 13.99 1.85 8.97
C ARG A 67 14.60 3.24 9.00
N CYS A 68 15.92 3.38 9.14
CA CYS A 68 16.54 4.69 9.33
C CYS A 68 17.09 5.34 8.06
N GLY A 69 17.18 4.62 6.94
CA GLY A 69 17.72 5.13 5.68
C GLY A 69 19.25 5.12 5.57
N GLN A 70 19.96 4.65 6.60
CA GLN A 70 21.43 4.63 6.62
C GLN A 70 22.02 3.39 5.94
N LYS A 71 23.22 3.55 5.38
CA LYS A 71 24.00 2.45 4.79
C LYS A 71 24.74 1.66 5.87
N GLY A 72 25.05 0.39 5.60
CA GLY A 72 25.94 -0.44 6.43
C GLY A 72 25.25 -1.36 7.43
N HIS A 73 23.92 -1.35 7.53
CA HIS A 73 23.16 -2.34 8.31
C HIS A 73 21.76 -2.56 7.73
N ARG A 74 21.18 -3.74 7.98
CA ARG A 74 19.81 -4.05 7.57
C ARG A 74 18.82 -3.60 8.64
N ALA A 75 17.54 -3.49 8.27
CA ALA A 75 16.46 -3.13 9.20
C ALA A 75 16.35 -4.06 10.43
N LYS A 76 16.84 -5.30 10.34
CA LYS A 76 16.90 -6.26 11.46
C LYS A 76 17.95 -5.91 12.50
N ASP A 77 19.05 -5.28 12.06
CA ASP A 77 20.21 -4.91 12.89
C ASP A 77 20.18 -3.42 13.26
N CYS A 78 19.09 -2.73 12.93
CA CYS A 78 18.92 -1.31 13.22
C CYS A 78 18.68 -1.13 14.72
N LYS A 79 19.58 -0.40 15.37
CA LYS A 79 19.49 -0.04 16.79
C LYS A 79 18.58 1.16 17.06
N GLU A 80 18.14 1.85 16.00
CA GLU A 80 17.20 2.97 16.08
C GLU A 80 15.77 2.43 16.08
N ASP A 81 15.10 2.47 17.23
CA ASP A 81 13.78 1.87 17.44
C ASP A 81 12.62 2.64 16.76
N ALA A 82 12.80 3.92 16.41
CA ALA A 82 11.67 4.82 16.13
C ALA A 82 11.77 5.68 14.86
N LEU A 83 12.74 5.41 13.97
CA LEU A 83 12.78 6.11 12.68
C LEU A 83 12.09 5.22 11.65
N GLU A 84 10.85 5.55 11.30
CA GLU A 84 10.26 5.08 10.05
C GLU A 84 10.67 6.05 8.94
N TYR A 85 11.65 5.69 8.13
CA TYR A 85 12.13 6.48 7.00
C TYR A 85 11.52 5.98 5.69
N CYS A 86 11.00 6.90 4.89
CA CYS A 86 10.51 6.58 3.57
C CYS A 86 11.55 6.96 2.50
N HIS A 87 12.16 5.96 1.88
CA HIS A 87 13.14 6.12 0.79
C HIS A 87 12.59 6.76 -0.48
N ASN A 88 11.26 6.83 -0.60
CA ASN A 88 10.58 7.42 -1.77
C ASN A 88 10.38 8.94 -1.62
N CYS A 89 10.27 9.46 -0.41
CA CYS A 89 10.13 10.90 -0.15
C CYS A 89 11.21 11.46 0.77
N ASN A 90 12.19 10.65 1.17
CA ASN A 90 13.29 10.96 2.07
C ASN A 90 12.87 11.62 3.39
N ILE A 91 11.68 11.30 3.90
CA ILE A 91 11.09 11.87 5.12
C ILE A 91 11.05 10.80 6.22
N GLN A 92 11.37 11.21 7.45
CA GLN A 92 11.20 10.41 8.66
C GLN A 92 9.78 10.59 9.24
N GLY A 93 9.25 9.55 9.87
CA GLY A 93 7.94 9.55 10.53
C GLY A 93 6.86 8.71 9.84
N HIS A 94 7.20 7.97 8.77
CA HIS A 94 6.28 7.01 8.18
C HIS A 94 6.98 5.88 7.41
N GLY A 95 6.43 4.67 7.50
CA GLY A 95 6.93 3.51 6.76
C GLY A 95 6.60 3.58 5.26
N TYR A 96 7.39 2.89 4.44
CA TYR A 96 7.27 2.87 2.98
C TYR A 96 5.85 2.50 2.48
N ASN A 97 5.12 1.63 3.18
CA ASN A 97 3.81 1.09 2.77
C ASN A 97 2.63 1.84 3.40
N THR A 98 2.87 2.99 4.01
CA THR A 98 1.81 3.75 4.67
C THR A 98 1.25 4.82 3.74
N THR A 99 -0.07 5.02 3.84
CA THR A 99 -0.80 6.11 3.18
C THR A 99 -0.35 7.51 3.65
N LYS A 100 0.55 7.58 4.63
CA LYS A 100 1.18 8.82 5.09
C LYS A 100 2.23 9.35 4.10
N CYS A 101 2.78 8.49 3.22
CA CYS A 101 3.64 8.95 2.14
C CYS A 101 2.78 9.62 1.04
N PRO A 102 3.04 10.89 0.67
CA PRO A 102 2.25 11.59 -0.34
C PRO A 102 2.36 10.95 -1.72
N GLU A 103 3.54 10.48 -2.11
CA GLU A 103 3.77 9.80 -3.40
C GLU A 103 3.11 8.42 -3.45
N TYR A 104 3.22 7.63 -2.37
CA TYR A 104 2.50 6.36 -2.28
C TYR A 104 0.98 6.55 -2.34
N LYS A 105 0.46 7.62 -1.69
CA LYS A 105 -0.95 7.98 -1.76
C LYS A 105 -1.38 8.32 -3.19
N LYS A 106 -0.60 9.13 -3.93
CA LYS A 106 -0.90 9.44 -5.34
C LYS A 106 -0.97 8.18 -6.20
N LEU A 107 -0.02 7.27 -6.03
CA LEU A 107 0.01 5.99 -6.76
C LEU A 107 -1.17 5.09 -6.39
N LEU A 108 -1.55 5.05 -5.10
CA LEU A 108 -2.73 4.32 -4.64
C LEU A 108 -4.00 4.91 -5.23
N ASP A 109 -4.12 6.23 -5.19
CA ASP A 109 -5.28 6.94 -5.72
C ASP A 109 -5.36 6.78 -7.24
N ALA A 110 -4.26 6.85 -7.99
CA ALA A 110 -4.22 6.59 -9.43
C ALA A 110 -4.67 5.16 -9.81
N LYS A 111 -4.27 4.15 -9.02
CA LYS A 111 -4.74 2.77 -9.22
C LYS A 111 -6.19 2.58 -8.77
N ARG A 112 -6.69 3.36 -7.81
CA ARG A 112 -8.09 3.34 -7.35
C ARG A 112 -9.03 4.10 -8.28
N THR A 113 -8.62 5.23 -8.85
CA THR A 113 -9.44 6.09 -9.72
C THR A 113 -9.77 5.45 -11.05
N ARG A 114 -9.00 4.45 -11.50
CA ARG A 114 -9.36 3.60 -12.65
C ARG A 114 -10.72 2.88 -12.51
N ARG A 115 -11.36 2.86 -11.33
CA ARG A 115 -12.68 2.24 -11.09
C ARG A 115 -13.71 3.14 -10.37
N ASN A 116 -13.42 4.43 -10.14
CA ASN A 116 -14.30 5.34 -9.37
C ASN A 116 -15.09 6.35 -10.22
N ASN A 117 -15.40 6.04 -11.49
CA ASN A 117 -16.55 6.69 -12.14
C ASN A 117 -17.85 5.99 -11.71
N ARG A 118 -18.19 6.11 -10.42
CA ARG A 118 -19.57 5.95 -9.96
C ARG A 118 -20.05 7.36 -9.61
N PRO A 119 -20.98 7.96 -10.39
CA PRO A 119 -21.52 9.25 -10.03
C PRO A 119 -22.14 9.14 -8.64
N LEU A 120 -21.87 10.15 -7.82
CA LEU A 120 -22.60 10.39 -6.59
C LEU A 120 -24.08 10.37 -6.96
N LYS A 121 -24.82 9.33 -6.55
CA LYS A 121 -26.27 9.43 -6.47
C LYS A 121 -26.55 10.42 -5.34
N THR A 122 -26.55 11.71 -5.66
CA THR A 122 -27.30 12.70 -4.88
C THR A 122 -28.77 12.35 -5.05
N GLN A 123 -29.39 12.11 -3.90
CA GLN A 123 -30.77 11.69 -3.75
C GLN A 123 -31.71 12.82 -4.20
N GLN A 124 -32.87 12.42 -4.69
CA GLN A 124 -34.03 13.26 -4.99
C GLN A 124 -34.46 14.05 -3.75
#